data_AF-A0AAU4E2G7-F1
#
_entry.id   AF-A0AAU4E2G7-F1
#
_cell.length_a   1.000
_cell.length_b   1.000
_cell.length_c   1.000
_cell.angle_alpha   90.00
_cell.angle_beta   90.00
_cell.angle_gamma   90.00
#
_symmetry.space_group_name_H-M   'P 1'
#
loop_
_entity.id
_entity.type
_entity.pdbx_description
1 polymer ?
#
loop_
_entity_poly.entity_id
_entity_poly.type
_entity_poly.pdbx_seq_one_letter_code
_entity_poly.pdbx_strand_id
1 'polypeptide(L)' 'MVENAGPYRIQPGTVVVLTEGPKPVGYFHVEEPGNEKTAPTESRRFS' A
#
# COMPACT_ATOMS: atom_id res chain seq x y z
N MET A 1 -9.31 2.89 10.16
CA MET A 1 -8.49 3.56 9.13
C MET A 1 -7.13 3.81 9.73
N VAL A 2 -6.05 3.42 9.05
CA VAL A 2 -4.69 3.81 9.45
C VAL A 2 -4.46 5.21 8.87
N GLU A 3 -4.45 6.24 9.71
CA GLU A 3 -4.12 7.59 9.29
C GLU A 3 -2.60 7.77 9.26
N ASN A 4 -2.13 8.56 8.28
CA ASN A 4 -0.73 8.89 8.14
C ASN A 4 -0.32 9.84 9.28
N ALA A 5 0.07 9.27 10.43
CA ALA A 5 0.50 10.01 11.60
C ALA A 5 2.02 10.23 11.54
N GLY A 6 2.43 11.40 11.06
CA GLY A 6 3.82 11.84 11.01
C GLY A 6 4.00 13.16 10.27
N PRO A 7 5.16 13.83 10.36
CA PRO A 7 5.40 15.10 9.66
C PRO A 7 5.56 14.93 8.14
N TYR A 8 5.61 13.69 7.65
CA TYR A 8 5.87 13.38 6.24
C TYR A 8 4.58 12.98 5.53
N ARG A 9 4.22 13.71 4.48
CA ARG A 9 3.15 13.29 3.55
C ARG A 9 3.68 12.18 2.64
N ILE A 10 3.29 10.94 2.94
CA ILE A 10 3.57 9.80 2.06
C ILE A 10 2.46 9.72 1.01
N GLN A 11 2.82 9.74 -0.27
CA GLN A 11 1.88 9.68 -1.41
C GLN A 11 1.97 8.32 -2.12
N PRO A 12 0.92 7.87 -2.82
CA PRO A 12 1.03 6.73 -3.72
C PRO A 12 2.20 6.88 -4.71
N GLY A 13 2.88 5.79 -5.01
CA GLY A 13 4.11 5.76 -5.80
C GLY A 13 5.38 6.10 -5.01
N THR A 14 5.28 6.52 -3.75
CA THR A 14 6.45 6.76 -2.89
C THR A 14 7.11 5.44 -2.51
N VAL A 15 8.44 5.40 -2.58
CA VAL A 15 9.25 4.31 -2.02
C VAL A 15 9.78 4.73 -0.66
N VAL A 16 9.41 3.98 0.37
CA VAL A 16 9.89 4.18 1.73
C VAL A 16 11.06 3.22 1.98
N VAL A 17 12.19 3.75 2.42
CA VAL A 17 13.35 2.95 2.83
C VAL A 17 13.29 2.70 4.32
N LEU A 18 13.35 1.44 4.74
CA LEU A 18 13.45 1.04 6.14
C LEU A 18 14.92 0.88 6.51
N THR A 19 15.34 1.49 7.61
CA THR A 19 16.74 1.48 8.06
C THR A 19 16.87 1.05 9.52
N GLU A 20 17.87 0.24 9.83
CA GLU A 20 18.36 -0.01 11.20
C GLU A 20 19.68 0.76 11.41
N GLY A 21 19.60 1.88 12.11
CA GLY A 21 20.71 2.85 12.15
C GLY A 21 21.02 3.38 10.75
N PRO A 22 22.29 3.41 10.31
CA PRO A 22 22.65 3.85 8.96
C PRO A 22 22.42 2.78 7.87
N LYS A 23 22.01 1.55 8.24
CA LYS A 23 21.93 0.43 7.30
C LYS A 23 20.50 0.27 6.76
N PRO A 24 20.29 0.28 5.42
CA PRO A 24 19.00 -0.08 4.85
C PRO A 24 18.72 -1.57 5.02
N VAL A 25 17.51 -1.89 5.48
CA VAL A 25 17.06 -3.26 5.75
C VAL A 25 15.83 -3.65 4.91
N GLY A 26 15.18 -2.71 4.24
CA GLY A 26 14.06 -3.01 3.37
C GLY A 26 13.46 -1.80 2.67
N TYR A 27 12.49 -2.08 1.80
CA TYR A 27 11.77 -1.08 1.02
C TYR A 27 10.28 -1.40 1.03
N PHE A 28 9.45 -0.36 1.12
CA PHE A 28 8.01 -0.46 1.00
C PHE A 28 7.53 0.46 -0.13
N HIS A 29 6.75 -0.09 -1.07
CA HIS A 29 6.09 0.69 -2.10
C HIS A 29 4.71 1.09 -1.61
N VAL A 30 4.45 2.39 -1.62
CA VAL A 30 3.16 2.93 -1.21
C VAL A 30 2.25 2.87 -2.42
N GLU A 31 1.28 1.95 -2.38
CA GLU A 31 0.26 1.84 -3.41
C GLU A 31 -0.95 2.72 -3.05
N GLU A 32 -1.76 3.06 -4.06
CA GLU A 32 -3.06 3.68 -3.79
C GLU A 32 -3.88 2.71 -2.93
N PRO A 33 -4.52 3.17 -1.84
CA PRO A 33 -5.49 2.33 -1.16
C PRO A 33 -6.56 1.99 -2.19
N GLY A 34 -6.68 0.69 -2.52
CA GLY A 34 -7.64 0.23 -3.49
C GLY A 34 -9.01 0.79 -3.14
N ASN A 35 -9.63 1.53 -4.06
CA ASN A 35 -11.06 1.78 -3.97
C ASN A 35 -11.72 0.40 -3.92
N GLU A 36 -12.20 0.01 -2.75
CA GLU A 36 -12.97 -1.21 -2.57
C GLU A 36 -14.32 -1.03 -3.28
N LYS A 37 -14.29 -1.20 -4.60
CA LYS A 37 -15.42 -1.55 -5.44
C LYS A 37 -15.09 -2.83 -6.20
N THR A 38 -14.45 -3.79 -5.53
CA THR A 38 -14.42 -5.15 -6.02
C THR A 38 -15.69 -5.81 -5.50
N ALA A 39 -16.80 -5.58 -6.21
CA ALA A 39 -17.91 -6.52 -6.17
C ALA A 39 -17.32 -7.93 -6.38
N PRO A 40 -17.74 -8.96 -5.64
CA PRO A 40 -17.35 -10.31 -5.99
C PRO A 40 -17.91 -10.57 -7.39
N THR A 41 -17.03 -10.57 -8.40
CA THR A 41 -17.34 -11.16 -9.70
C THR A 41 -17.54 -12.64 -9.41
N GLU A 42 -18.78 -13.02 -9.15
CA GLU A 42 -19.23 -14.39 -9.23
C GLU A 42 -18.93 -14.83 -10.67
N SER A 43 -17.82 -15.54 -10.82
CA SER A 43 -17.49 -16.26 -12.05
C SER A 43 -18.70 -17.11 -12.38
N ARG A 44 -19.45 -16.69 -13.41
CA ARG A 44 -20.45 -17.51 -14.07
C ARG A 44 -19.78 -18.86 -14.35
N ARG A 45 -20.12 -19.87 -13.55
CA ARG A 45 -19.90 -21.25 -13.95
C ARG A 45 -20.83 -21.46 -15.14
N PHE A 46 -20.23 -21.52 -16.32
CA PHE A 46 -20.86 -22.18 -17.44
C PHE A 46 -21.11 -23.62 -17.03
N SER A 47 -22.38 -23.99 -16.93
CA SER A 47 -22.90 -25.36 -16.90
C SER A 47 -24.13 -25.40 -17.78
#